data_AF-A0A1J4UG55-F1
#
_entry.id   AF-A0A1J4UG55-F1
#
_cell.length_a   1.000
_cell.length_b   1.000
_cell.length_c   1.000
_cell.angle_alpha   90.00
_cell.angle_beta   90.00
_cell.angle_gamma   90.00
#
_symmetry.space_group_name_H-M   'P 1'
#
loop_
_entity.id
_entity.type
_entity.pdbx_description
1 polymer ?
#
loop_
_entity_poly.entity_id
_entity_poly.type
_entity_poly.pdbx_seq_one_letter_code
_entity_poly.pdbx_strand_id
1 'polypeptide(L)'
;MNKISPSQINEYVSKNIETFHENRLKSLEGTDLHGLLKKKNPYLFKAKNLITAHELVTSFLDAKISSSEEEIFGEFLENLALFVAQKTKGAAKSSAHGIDFEYSSSKTRFLVSVKSGLNWGNSSQWKALRKDCENASKILRQSKHTGEVKHILGICYGRAKTTMKHGFILQVCGQNFWYLVSGDKSFYTKIIEPLGYRAKELNESFLAKKTQLINKFTGDFISEFCDRDGKILWEKIVKYNSGNLTREDEKELK
;
A
#
# COMPACT_ATOMS: atom_id res chain seq x y z
N MET A 1 10.44 29.62 -3.70
CA MET A 1 9.67 28.39 -3.41
C MET A 1 8.54 28.76 -2.47
N ASN A 2 7.30 28.43 -2.83
CA ASN A 2 6.18 28.64 -1.93
C ASN A 2 6.29 27.64 -0.78
N LYS A 3 6.15 28.11 0.46
CA LYS A 3 6.09 27.24 1.63
C LYS A 3 4.63 26.85 1.86
N ILE A 4 4.37 25.56 2.00
CA ILE A 4 3.05 25.07 2.42
C ILE A 4 2.85 25.40 3.90
N SER A 5 1.69 25.93 4.26
CA SER A 5 1.37 26.25 5.65
C SER A 5 0.87 25.02 6.41
N PRO A 6 1.06 24.95 7.75
CA PRO A 6 0.51 23.87 8.56
C PRO A 6 -1.01 23.72 8.43
N SER A 7 -1.76 24.82 8.32
CA SER A 7 -3.21 24.78 8.15
C SER A 7 -3.63 24.08 6.86
N GLN A 8 -2.92 24.31 5.75
CA GLN A 8 -3.19 23.62 4.48
C GLN A 8 -2.91 22.11 4.56
N ILE A 9 -1.88 21.71 5.31
CA ILE A 9 -1.58 20.30 5.55
C ILE A 9 -2.71 19.68 6.38
N ASN A 10 -3.11 20.35 7.47
CA ASN A 10 -4.17 19.88 8.35
C ASN A 10 -5.48 19.73 7.58
N GLU A 11 -5.89 20.74 6.82
CA GLU A 11 -7.11 20.71 6.02
C GLU A 11 -7.11 19.54 5.01
N TYR A 12 -6.00 19.37 4.28
CA TYR A 12 -5.88 18.27 3.33
C TYR A 12 -5.93 16.92 4.02
N VAL A 13 -5.16 16.73 5.10
CA VAL A 13 -5.13 15.45 5.80
C VAL A 13 -6.48 15.16 6.44
N SER A 14 -7.10 16.11 7.16
CA SER A 14 -8.42 15.92 7.77
C SER A 14 -9.48 15.55 6.74
N LYS A 15 -9.47 16.16 5.55
CA LYS A 15 -10.44 15.86 4.49
C LYS A 15 -10.26 14.46 3.87
N ASN A 16 -9.03 13.95 3.81
CA ASN A 16 -8.71 12.72 3.07
C ASN A 16 -8.44 11.51 3.98
N ILE A 17 -8.12 11.72 5.26
CA ILE A 17 -7.86 10.64 6.22
C ILE A 17 -9.15 9.88 6.54
N GLU A 18 -10.30 10.56 6.53
CA GLU A 18 -11.61 9.90 6.67
C GLU A 18 -11.81 8.84 5.57
N THR A 19 -11.47 9.16 4.31
CA THR A 19 -11.49 8.20 3.20
C THR A 19 -10.61 6.97 3.45
N PHE A 20 -9.43 7.14 4.06
CA PHE A 20 -8.58 6.00 4.46
C PHE A 20 -9.31 5.09 5.45
N HIS A 21 -9.91 5.67 6.50
CA HIS A 21 -10.66 4.92 7.51
C HIS A 21 -11.91 4.25 6.94
N GLU A 22 -12.64 4.92 6.05
CA GLU A 22 -13.80 4.35 5.35
C GLU A 22 -13.40 3.19 4.43
N ASN A 23 -12.34 3.34 3.64
CA ASN A 23 -11.85 2.28 2.75
C ASN A 23 -11.37 1.06 3.55
N ARG A 24 -10.72 1.31 4.70
CA ARG A 24 -10.33 0.27 5.64
C ARG A 24 -11.54 -0.48 6.20
N LEU A 25 -12.62 0.22 6.55
CA LEU A 25 -13.88 -0.39 7.00
C LEU A 25 -14.58 -1.16 5.87
N LYS A 26 -14.66 -0.61 4.64
CA LYS A 26 -15.24 -1.29 3.47
C LYS A 26 -14.49 -2.57 3.11
N SER A 27 -13.15 -2.55 3.19
CA SER A 27 -12.29 -3.74 2.99
C SER A 27 -12.66 -4.86 3.98
N LEU A 28 -13.00 -4.47 5.21
CA LEU A 28 -13.44 -5.37 6.27
C LEU A 28 -14.87 -5.90 6.01
N GLU A 29 -15.80 -5.04 5.62
CA GLU A 29 -17.20 -5.40 5.31
C GLU A 29 -17.33 -6.38 4.14
N GLY A 30 -16.50 -6.24 3.11
CA GLY A 30 -16.43 -7.16 1.97
C GLY A 30 -15.68 -8.46 2.26
N THR A 31 -15.44 -8.81 3.53
CA THR A 31 -14.75 -10.04 3.91
C THR A 31 -15.72 -11.17 4.12
N ASP A 32 -15.40 -12.34 3.59
CA ASP A 32 -16.06 -13.61 3.86
C ASP A 32 -15.03 -14.65 4.33
N LEU A 33 -15.47 -15.60 5.18
CA LEU A 33 -14.59 -16.64 5.74
C LEU A 33 -13.97 -17.52 4.65
N HIS A 34 -14.77 -17.94 3.69
CA HIS A 34 -14.38 -18.81 2.57
C HIS A 34 -13.30 -18.17 1.69
N GLY A 35 -13.43 -16.87 1.40
CA GLY A 35 -12.46 -16.07 0.67
C GLY A 35 -11.18 -15.80 1.46
N LEU A 36 -11.29 -15.60 2.78
CA LEU A 36 -10.13 -15.53 3.67
C LEU A 36 -9.32 -16.83 3.62
N LEU A 37 -9.99 -17.97 3.81
CA LEU A 37 -9.35 -19.28 3.81
C LEU A 37 -8.64 -19.58 2.50
N LYS A 38 -9.20 -19.20 1.35
CA LYS A 38 -8.58 -19.37 0.01
C LYS A 38 -7.29 -18.57 -0.18
N LYS A 39 -7.19 -17.37 0.40
CA LYS A 39 -6.07 -16.44 0.15
C LYS A 39 -4.93 -16.54 1.16
N LYS A 40 -5.11 -17.31 2.24
CA LYS A 40 -4.11 -17.44 3.31
C LYS A 40 -3.38 -18.78 3.21
N ASN A 41 -2.19 -18.87 3.80
CA ASN A 41 -1.35 -20.07 3.73
C ASN A 41 -1.65 -20.99 4.92
N PRO A 42 -2.51 -22.02 4.81
CA PRO A 42 -2.90 -22.86 5.94
C PRO A 42 -1.71 -23.58 6.58
N TYR A 43 -0.68 -23.92 5.82
CA TYR A 43 0.53 -24.57 6.34
C TYR A 43 1.30 -23.66 7.31
N LEU A 44 1.39 -22.37 7.01
CA LEU A 44 2.04 -21.40 7.90
C LEU A 44 1.30 -21.29 9.24
N PHE A 45 -0.04 -21.23 9.23
CA PHE A 45 -0.81 -21.13 10.47
C PHE A 45 -0.76 -22.43 11.28
N LYS A 46 -0.70 -23.59 10.62
CA LYS A 46 -0.43 -24.86 11.29
C LYS A 46 0.95 -24.87 11.95
N ALA A 47 1.98 -24.39 11.25
CA ALA A 47 3.34 -24.30 11.78
C ALA A 47 3.48 -23.31 12.95
N LYS A 48 2.67 -22.24 12.97
CA LYS A 48 2.55 -21.31 14.11
C LYS A 48 1.88 -21.90 15.34
N ASN A 49 1.40 -23.15 15.27
CA ASN A 49 0.71 -23.85 16.35
C ASN A 49 -0.49 -23.07 16.91
N LEU A 50 -1.31 -22.48 16.03
CA LEU A 50 -2.59 -21.89 16.44
C LEU A 50 -3.57 -23.02 16.74
N ILE A 51 -4.02 -23.10 17.99
CA ILE A 51 -4.77 -24.25 18.51
C ILE A 51 -6.26 -23.99 18.63
N THR A 52 -6.71 -22.73 18.67
CA THR A 52 -8.14 -22.40 18.73
C THR A 52 -8.68 -21.82 17.42
N ALA A 53 -9.96 -22.05 17.14
CA ALA A 53 -10.67 -21.46 16.00
C ALA A 53 -10.63 -19.92 16.05
N HIS A 54 -10.80 -19.34 17.23
CA HIS A 54 -10.77 -17.90 17.45
C HIS A 54 -9.42 -17.28 17.09
N GLU A 55 -8.31 -17.84 17.58
CA GLU A 55 -6.96 -17.36 17.25
C GLU A 55 -6.69 -17.48 15.77
N LEU A 56 -7.08 -18.60 15.16
CA LEU A 56 -6.86 -18.85 13.74
C LEU A 56 -7.63 -17.86 12.86
N VAL A 57 -8.93 -17.67 13.12
CA VAL A 57 -9.77 -16.68 12.43
C VAL A 57 -9.26 -15.26 12.61
N THR A 58 -8.88 -14.89 13.85
CA THR A 58 -8.30 -13.59 14.15
C THR A 58 -7.01 -13.37 13.36
N SER A 59 -6.14 -14.39 13.31
CA SER A 59 -4.88 -14.31 12.56
C SER A 59 -5.09 -14.20 11.05
N PHE A 60 -6.08 -14.89 10.48
CA PHE A 60 -6.45 -14.72 9.06
C PHE A 60 -6.95 -13.31 8.77
N LEU A 61 -7.82 -12.79 9.63
CA LEU A 61 -8.43 -11.48 9.47
C LEU A 61 -7.38 -10.36 9.60
N ASP A 62 -6.51 -10.45 10.61
CA ASP A 62 -5.40 -9.50 10.83
C ASP A 62 -4.43 -9.51 9.65
N ALA A 63 -4.08 -10.69 9.14
CA ALA A 63 -3.24 -10.80 7.96
C ALA A 63 -3.91 -10.24 6.70
N LYS A 64 -5.25 -10.20 6.60
CA LYS A 64 -5.95 -9.51 5.51
C LYS A 64 -5.91 -7.99 5.72
N ILE A 65 -6.27 -7.54 6.91
CA ILE A 65 -6.31 -6.12 7.28
C ILE A 65 -4.95 -5.47 6.99
N SER A 66 -3.87 -6.06 7.50
CA SER A 66 -2.51 -5.56 7.30
C SER A 66 -2.14 -5.42 5.82
N SER A 67 -2.47 -6.40 4.97
CA SER A 67 -2.20 -6.30 3.53
C SER A 67 -3.01 -5.20 2.84
N SER A 68 -4.25 -4.97 3.23
CA SER A 68 -5.07 -3.90 2.65
C SER A 68 -4.68 -2.51 3.16
N GLU A 69 -4.25 -2.41 4.42
CA GLU A 69 -3.83 -1.13 5.01
C GLU A 69 -2.60 -0.57 4.30
N GLU A 70 -1.60 -1.40 3.98
CA GLU A 70 -0.42 -0.98 3.22
C GLU A 70 -0.77 -0.40 1.85
N GLU A 71 -1.72 -1.01 1.13
CA GLU A 71 -2.18 -0.54 -0.18
C GLU A 71 -2.91 0.80 -0.07
N ILE A 72 -3.94 0.88 0.79
CA ILE A 72 -4.77 2.09 0.97
C ILE A 72 -3.91 3.24 1.50
N PHE A 73 -3.01 2.97 2.46
CA PHE A 73 -2.15 4.01 3.02
C PHE A 73 -1.03 4.43 2.05
N GLY A 74 -0.55 3.50 1.22
CA GLY A 74 0.38 3.81 0.13
C GLY A 74 -0.20 4.82 -0.85
N GLU A 75 -1.44 4.61 -1.29
CA GLU A 75 -2.18 5.55 -2.14
C GLU A 75 -2.39 6.91 -1.45
N PHE A 76 -2.72 6.91 -0.17
CA PHE A 76 -2.85 8.14 0.61
C PHE A 76 -1.53 8.95 0.63
N LEU A 77 -0.39 8.30 0.86
CA LEU A 77 0.92 8.95 0.88
C LEU A 77 1.35 9.49 -0.49
N GLU A 78 1.02 8.78 -1.56
CA GLU A 78 1.22 9.24 -2.94
C GLU A 78 0.45 10.55 -3.19
N ASN A 79 -0.84 10.55 -2.86
CA ASN A 79 -1.71 11.72 -3.02
C ASN A 79 -1.24 12.90 -2.15
N LEU A 80 -0.80 12.65 -0.92
CA LEU A 80 -0.21 13.68 -0.05
C LEU A 80 1.07 14.27 -0.66
N ALA A 81 1.95 13.44 -1.21
CA ALA A 81 3.17 13.91 -1.86
C ALA A 81 2.87 14.81 -3.09
N LEU A 82 1.89 14.41 -3.91
CA LEU A 82 1.40 15.20 -5.03
C LEU A 82 0.83 16.55 -4.55
N PHE A 83 -0.06 16.54 -3.56
CA PHE A 83 -0.64 17.76 -3.00
C PHE A 83 0.42 18.75 -2.51
N VAL A 84 1.41 18.25 -1.76
CA VAL A 84 2.51 19.08 -1.28
C VAL A 84 3.31 19.65 -2.46
N ALA A 85 3.66 18.81 -3.43
CA ALA A 85 4.41 19.23 -4.61
C ALA A 85 3.62 20.23 -5.50
N GLN A 86 2.29 20.12 -5.57
CA GLN A 86 1.43 21.11 -6.21
C GLN A 86 1.59 22.49 -5.56
N LYS A 87 1.55 22.56 -4.23
CA LYS A 87 1.65 23.82 -3.49
C LYS A 87 3.03 24.45 -3.52
N THR A 88 4.09 23.65 -3.51
CA THR A 88 5.47 24.14 -3.34
C THR A 88 6.25 24.25 -4.66
N LYS A 89 5.89 23.43 -5.66
CA LYS A 89 6.60 23.33 -6.95
C LYS A 89 5.71 23.50 -8.19
N GLY A 90 4.40 23.67 -8.03
CA GLY A 90 3.48 23.69 -9.17
C GLY A 90 3.45 22.35 -9.92
N ALA A 91 3.58 21.23 -9.19
CA ALA A 91 3.48 19.90 -9.78
C ALA A 91 2.09 19.64 -10.34
N ALA A 92 2.00 18.75 -11.34
CA ALA A 92 0.75 18.24 -11.89
C ALA A 92 0.78 16.71 -11.89
N LYS A 93 -0.41 16.10 -11.80
CA LYS A 93 -0.53 14.64 -11.96
C LYS A 93 -0.05 14.25 -13.35
N SER A 94 0.78 13.22 -13.42
CA SER A 94 1.34 12.76 -14.69
C SER A 94 0.32 11.91 -15.46
N SER A 95 0.35 12.01 -16.79
CA SER A 95 -0.39 11.12 -17.70
C SER A 95 0.44 9.90 -18.13
N ALA A 96 1.76 9.92 -17.89
CA ALA A 96 2.63 8.80 -18.17
C ALA A 96 2.43 7.68 -17.14
N HIS A 97 2.22 6.47 -17.63
CA HIS A 97 2.12 5.26 -16.83
C HIS A 97 3.34 5.11 -15.90
N GLY A 98 3.11 4.71 -14.64
CA GLY A 98 4.15 4.50 -13.64
C GLY A 98 4.77 5.78 -13.05
N ILE A 99 4.33 6.96 -13.48
CA ILE A 99 4.75 8.26 -12.94
C ILE A 99 3.55 8.91 -12.28
N ASP A 100 3.68 9.32 -11.02
CA ASP A 100 2.54 9.83 -10.24
C ASP A 100 2.37 11.33 -10.47
N PHE A 101 3.48 12.07 -10.50
CA PHE A 101 3.45 13.50 -10.77
C PHE A 101 4.72 14.03 -11.40
N GLU A 102 4.59 15.23 -11.96
CA GLU A 102 5.67 15.91 -12.63
C GLU A 102 5.68 17.40 -12.34
N TYR A 103 6.88 18.01 -12.33
CA TYR A 103 7.04 19.45 -12.18
C TYR A 103 8.23 19.95 -13.01
N SER A 104 8.22 21.24 -13.34
CA SER A 104 9.33 21.88 -14.05
C SER A 104 10.12 22.77 -13.11
N SER A 105 11.44 22.77 -13.25
CA SER A 105 12.31 23.77 -12.65
C SER A 105 13.33 24.20 -13.70
N SER A 106 13.33 25.48 -14.06
CA SER A 106 14.14 26.01 -15.16
C SER A 106 13.89 25.23 -16.46
N LYS A 107 14.92 24.62 -17.07
CA LYS A 107 14.81 23.80 -18.30
C LYS A 107 14.73 22.29 -18.04
N THR A 108 14.52 21.88 -16.78
CA THR A 108 14.47 20.48 -16.38
C THR A 108 13.05 20.08 -15.98
N ARG A 109 12.54 19.00 -16.58
CA ARG A 109 11.31 18.32 -16.17
C ARG A 109 11.66 17.18 -15.21
N PHE A 110 11.01 17.16 -14.07
CA PHE A 110 11.16 16.10 -13.07
C PHE A 110 9.93 15.20 -13.12
N LEU A 111 10.18 13.91 -13.30
CA LEU A 111 9.17 12.86 -13.24
C LEU A 111 9.35 12.11 -11.93
N VAL A 112 8.28 12.04 -11.14
CA VAL A 112 8.32 11.48 -9.80
C VAL A 112 7.38 10.28 -9.71
N SER A 113 7.96 9.13 -9.38
CA SER A 113 7.22 7.95 -8.93
C SER A 113 7.38 7.83 -7.42
N VAL A 114 6.30 7.60 -6.70
CA VAL A 114 6.19 7.53 -5.25
C VAL A 114 5.93 6.08 -4.85
N LYS A 115 6.60 5.66 -3.80
CA LYS A 115 6.38 4.38 -3.13
C LYS A 115 6.42 4.60 -1.62
N SER A 116 5.66 3.80 -0.89
CA SER A 116 5.55 3.95 0.57
C SER A 116 6.90 3.69 1.26
N GLY A 117 7.50 2.51 1.04
CA GLY A 117 8.71 2.05 1.74
C GLY A 117 9.84 1.54 0.84
N LEU A 118 10.98 1.20 1.44
CA LEU A 118 12.19 0.76 0.73
C LEU A 118 12.02 -0.59 0.00
N ASN A 119 11.18 -1.47 0.53
CA ASN A 119 10.93 -2.81 -0.02
C ASN A 119 9.70 -2.84 -0.93
N TRP A 120 9.46 -1.76 -1.67
CA TRP A 120 8.27 -1.59 -2.51
C TRP A 120 8.18 -2.54 -3.70
N GLY A 121 9.32 -3.10 -4.13
CA GLY A 121 9.43 -3.73 -5.44
C GLY A 121 10.43 -4.88 -5.50
N ASN A 122 9.99 -5.99 -6.09
CA ASN A 122 10.87 -7.06 -6.54
C ASN A 122 11.50 -6.72 -7.91
N SER A 123 12.29 -7.64 -8.47
CA SER A 123 13.02 -7.41 -9.73
C SER A 123 12.12 -7.13 -10.94
N SER A 124 10.90 -7.67 -11.02
CA SER A 124 9.98 -7.40 -12.12
C SER A 124 9.37 -6.00 -12.00
N GLN A 125 9.06 -5.55 -10.78
CA GLN A 125 8.56 -4.20 -10.52
C GLN A 125 9.63 -3.13 -10.83
N TRP A 126 10.90 -3.40 -10.53
CA TRP A 126 12.01 -2.53 -10.97
C TRP A 126 12.15 -2.45 -12.49
N LYS A 127 12.00 -3.58 -13.20
CA LYS A 127 12.00 -3.61 -14.68
C LYS A 127 10.85 -2.80 -15.26
N ALA A 128 9.66 -2.89 -14.67
CA ALA A 128 8.49 -2.12 -15.08
C ALA A 128 8.73 -0.62 -14.90
N LEU A 129 9.15 -0.19 -13.70
CA LEU A 129 9.46 1.22 -13.44
C LEU A 129 10.50 1.78 -14.41
N ARG A 130 11.56 1.02 -14.69
CA ARG A 130 12.59 1.42 -15.66
C ARG A 130 11.97 1.67 -17.04
N LYS A 131 11.14 0.75 -17.53
CA LYS A 131 10.48 0.85 -18.83
C LYS A 131 9.56 2.06 -18.89
N ASP A 132 8.79 2.30 -17.83
CA ASP A 132 7.89 3.43 -17.70
C ASP A 132 8.66 4.76 -17.76
N CYS A 133 9.74 4.88 -17.00
CA CYS A 133 10.62 6.05 -17.03
C CYS A 133 11.22 6.30 -18.43
N GLU A 134 11.72 5.25 -19.09
CA GLU A 134 12.29 5.34 -20.44
C GLU A 134 11.23 5.78 -21.47
N ASN A 135 10.01 5.28 -21.37
CA ASN A 135 8.90 5.67 -22.25
C ASN A 135 8.45 7.11 -22.02
N ALA A 136 8.30 7.53 -20.77
CA ALA A 136 7.94 8.90 -20.41
C ALA A 136 9.00 9.90 -20.92
N SER A 137 10.30 9.57 -20.77
CA SER A 137 11.39 10.36 -21.35
C SER A 137 11.28 10.51 -22.86
N LYS A 138 10.98 9.43 -23.59
CA LYS A 138 10.85 9.45 -25.06
C LYS A 138 9.74 10.41 -25.49
N ILE A 139 8.58 10.34 -24.84
CA ILE A 139 7.42 11.19 -25.15
C ILE A 139 7.76 12.66 -24.87
N LEU A 140 8.34 12.97 -23.71
CA LEU A 140 8.62 14.36 -23.33
C LEU A 140 9.73 15.03 -24.15
N ARG A 141 10.70 14.24 -24.64
CA ARG A 141 11.76 14.75 -25.53
C ARG A 141 11.26 15.10 -26.93
N GLN A 142 10.11 14.60 -27.34
CA GLN A 142 9.48 15.00 -28.61
C GLN A 142 8.88 16.41 -28.54
N SER A 143 8.61 16.93 -27.33
CA SER A 143 8.17 18.31 -27.13
C SER A 143 9.35 19.28 -27.25
N LYS A 144 9.21 20.32 -28.09
CA LYS A 144 10.26 21.33 -28.38
C LYS A 144 10.69 22.18 -27.17
N HIS A 145 9.98 22.08 -26.04
CA HIS A 145 10.19 22.95 -24.87
C HIS A 145 10.88 22.26 -23.69
N THR A 146 11.20 20.96 -23.79
CA THR A 146 11.78 20.18 -22.70
C THR A 146 13.27 19.94 -22.94
N GLY A 147 14.14 20.52 -22.10
CA GLY A 147 15.59 20.33 -22.20
C GLY A 147 16.02 18.99 -21.56
N GLU A 148 16.02 18.94 -20.23
CA GLU A 148 16.47 17.78 -19.47
C GLU A 148 15.27 17.08 -18.80
N VAL A 149 15.28 15.74 -18.74
CA VAL A 149 14.27 14.94 -18.02
C VAL A 149 14.97 14.15 -16.92
N LYS A 150 14.56 14.33 -15.67
CA LYS A 150 15.08 13.62 -14.49
C LYS A 150 14.01 12.74 -13.86
N HIS A 151 14.37 11.50 -13.57
CA HIS A 151 13.50 10.55 -12.87
C HIS A 151 13.86 10.52 -11.40
N ILE A 152 12.85 10.68 -10.55
CA ILE A 152 12.95 10.55 -9.10
C ILE A 152 12.05 9.41 -8.66
N LEU A 153 12.63 8.48 -7.91
CA LEU A 153 11.87 7.53 -7.11
C LEU A 153 11.81 8.05 -5.68
N GLY A 154 10.66 8.58 -5.29
CA GLY A 154 10.37 9.05 -3.94
C GLY A 154 9.92 7.92 -3.04
N ILE A 155 10.62 7.70 -1.93
CA ILE A 155 10.22 6.74 -0.90
C ILE A 155 9.75 7.51 0.33
N CYS A 156 8.48 7.36 0.73
CA CYS A 156 7.87 8.14 1.81
C CYS A 156 8.46 7.84 3.20
N TYR A 157 8.73 6.57 3.52
CA TYR A 157 9.30 6.17 4.82
C TYR A 157 10.53 5.27 4.66
N GLY A 158 11.33 5.22 5.72
CA GLY A 158 12.59 4.46 5.75
C GLY A 158 13.83 5.34 5.62
N ARG A 159 14.95 4.85 6.16
CA ARG A 159 16.21 5.57 6.23
C ARG A 159 17.22 4.96 5.27
N ALA A 160 17.48 5.63 4.15
CA ALA A 160 18.49 5.24 3.18
C ALA A 160 19.15 6.48 2.56
N LYS A 161 20.39 6.32 2.08
CA LYS A 161 21.08 7.38 1.34
C LYS A 161 20.39 7.60 -0.02
N THR A 162 20.36 8.84 -0.47
CA THR A 162 19.98 9.16 -1.85
C THR A 162 20.97 8.49 -2.81
N THR A 163 20.48 7.71 -3.77
CA THR A 163 21.34 6.92 -4.68
C THR A 163 20.81 6.95 -6.11
N MET A 164 21.71 6.84 -7.09
CA MET A 164 21.35 6.66 -8.48
C MET A 164 21.10 5.17 -8.75
N LYS A 165 19.90 4.83 -9.20
CA LYS A 165 19.48 3.48 -9.59
C LYS A 165 19.40 3.38 -11.10
N HIS A 166 19.88 2.25 -11.63
CA HIS A 166 19.92 1.97 -13.06
C HIS A 166 20.59 3.07 -13.92
N GLY A 167 21.46 3.88 -13.30
CA GLY A 167 22.20 4.96 -13.97
C GLY A 167 21.43 6.28 -14.18
N PHE A 168 20.11 6.31 -13.98
CA PHE A 168 19.30 7.51 -14.31
C PHE A 168 18.09 7.79 -13.39
N ILE A 169 17.75 6.88 -12.47
CA ILE A 169 16.64 7.06 -11.52
C ILE A 169 17.22 7.48 -10.17
N LEU A 170 16.96 8.70 -9.74
CA LEU A 170 17.40 9.19 -8.42
C LEU A 170 16.44 8.70 -7.34
N GLN A 171 16.85 7.72 -6.55
CA GLN A 171 16.07 7.27 -5.40
C GLN A 171 16.31 8.19 -4.21
N VAL A 172 15.25 8.82 -3.69
CA VAL A 172 15.28 9.76 -2.56
C VAL A 172 14.33 9.25 -1.48
N CYS A 173 14.79 9.12 -0.23
CA CYS A 173 14.04 8.37 0.80
C CYS A 173 13.75 9.20 2.06
N GLY A 174 12.61 8.93 2.69
CA GLY A 174 12.23 9.44 4.01
C GLY A 174 12.27 10.96 4.09
N GLN A 175 12.98 11.49 5.09
CA GLN A 175 13.15 12.92 5.29
C GLN A 175 13.64 13.64 4.02
N ASN A 176 14.55 13.04 3.24
CA ASN A 176 15.07 13.67 2.03
C ASN A 176 13.99 13.81 0.96
N PHE A 177 13.08 12.84 0.85
CA PHE A 177 11.98 12.91 -0.10
C PHE A 177 10.97 13.98 0.31
N TRP A 178 10.58 13.97 1.59
CA TRP A 178 9.70 14.99 2.13
C TRP A 178 10.28 16.40 2.03
N TYR A 179 11.58 16.56 2.27
CA TYR A 179 12.28 17.82 2.04
C TYR A 179 12.30 18.19 0.56
N LEU A 180 12.54 17.22 -0.34
CA LEU A 180 12.53 17.46 -1.78
C LEU A 180 11.19 18.05 -2.20
N VAL A 181 10.06 17.47 -1.79
CA VAL A 181 8.73 17.95 -2.19
C VAL A 181 8.31 19.21 -1.44
N SER A 182 8.60 19.34 -0.15
CA SER A 182 8.06 20.45 0.68
C SER A 182 8.98 21.68 0.77
N GLY A 183 10.30 21.50 0.63
CA GLY A 183 11.30 22.50 1.01
C GLY A 183 11.47 22.69 2.53
N ASP A 184 10.81 21.88 3.36
CA ASP A 184 10.88 21.95 4.82
C ASP A 184 11.54 20.68 5.40
N LYS A 185 12.68 20.88 6.08
CA LYS A 185 13.48 19.80 6.68
C LYS A 185 12.72 19.02 7.75
N SER A 186 11.73 19.67 8.38
CA SER A 186 10.89 19.13 9.44
C SER A 186 9.54 18.60 8.95
N PHE A 187 9.28 18.63 7.64
CA PHE A 187 7.98 18.21 7.10
C PHE A 187 7.61 16.78 7.49
N TYR A 188 8.58 15.85 7.44
CA TYR A 188 8.36 14.44 7.72
C TYR A 188 7.86 14.15 9.15
N THR A 189 8.14 15.03 10.12
CA THR A 189 7.59 14.91 11.48
C THR A 189 6.31 15.72 11.65
N LYS A 190 6.21 16.88 10.99
CA LYS A 190 5.01 17.74 11.04
C LYS A 190 3.75 17.06 10.53
N ILE A 191 3.87 16.08 9.63
CA ILE A 191 2.72 15.31 9.14
C ILE A 191 2.19 14.27 10.14
N ILE A 192 2.87 14.01 11.26
CA ILE A 192 2.41 13.01 12.24
C ILE A 192 1.11 13.46 12.92
N GLU A 193 1.08 14.68 13.46
CA GLU A 193 -0.08 15.22 14.18
C GLU A 193 -1.35 15.20 13.31
N PRO A 194 -1.33 15.70 12.06
CA PRO A 194 -2.52 15.70 11.22
C PRO A 194 -2.99 14.30 10.85
N LEU A 195 -2.07 13.34 10.65
CA LEU A 195 -2.41 11.95 10.34
C LEU A 195 -3.06 11.24 11.54
N GLY A 196 -2.72 11.62 12.77
CA GLY A 196 -3.32 11.09 13.99
C GLY A 196 -4.64 11.77 14.38
N TYR A 197 -5.01 12.87 13.71
CA TYR A 197 -6.19 13.65 14.06
C TYR A 197 -7.47 12.80 13.93
N ARG A 198 -8.25 12.71 15.02
CA ARG A 198 -9.49 11.91 15.12
C ARG A 198 -9.33 10.41 14.80
N ALA A 199 -8.09 9.91 14.71
CA ALA A 199 -7.84 8.49 14.45
C ALA A 199 -8.48 7.58 15.51
N LYS A 200 -8.60 8.06 16.76
CA LYS A 200 -9.29 7.35 17.84
C LYS A 200 -10.79 7.16 17.55
N GLU A 201 -11.50 8.26 17.24
CA GLU A 201 -12.94 8.23 16.91
C GLU A 201 -13.20 7.32 15.70
N LEU A 202 -12.39 7.46 14.65
CA LEU A 202 -12.52 6.68 13.42
C LEU A 202 -12.15 5.20 13.59
N ASN A 203 -11.47 4.82 14.68
CA ASN A 203 -11.15 3.43 14.99
C ASN A 203 -12.25 2.69 15.75
N GLU A 204 -13.20 3.39 16.38
CA GLU A 204 -14.24 2.75 17.19
C GLU A 204 -15.19 1.90 16.34
N SER A 205 -15.68 2.45 15.23
CA SER A 205 -16.55 1.74 14.28
C SER A 205 -15.83 0.54 13.65
N PHE A 206 -14.56 0.71 13.29
CA PHE A 206 -13.71 -0.35 12.75
C PHE A 206 -13.54 -1.49 13.76
N LEU A 207 -13.22 -1.18 15.01
CA LEU A 207 -13.01 -2.19 16.05
C LEU A 207 -14.30 -2.94 16.38
N ALA A 208 -15.42 -2.24 16.49
CA ALA A 208 -16.73 -2.85 16.68
C ALA A 208 -17.05 -3.84 15.55
N LYS A 209 -16.83 -3.44 14.30
CA LYS A 209 -17.07 -4.31 13.14
C LYS A 209 -16.12 -5.50 13.08
N LYS A 210 -14.84 -5.30 13.39
CA LYS A 210 -13.82 -6.35 13.46
C LYS A 210 -14.22 -7.42 14.47
N THR A 211 -14.63 -7.01 15.67
CA THR A 211 -15.09 -7.92 16.73
C THR A 211 -16.30 -8.73 16.29
N GLN A 212 -17.30 -8.10 15.65
CA GLN A 212 -18.47 -8.81 15.13
C GLN A 212 -18.08 -9.88 14.09
N LEU A 213 -17.17 -9.56 13.17
CA LEU A 213 -16.70 -10.52 12.17
C LEU A 213 -15.91 -11.66 12.77
N ILE A 214 -15.04 -11.38 13.76
CA ILE A 214 -14.30 -12.44 14.46
C ILE A 214 -15.28 -13.41 15.10
N ASN A 215 -16.29 -12.92 15.82
CA ASN A 215 -17.28 -13.78 16.47
C ASN A 215 -18.07 -14.61 15.45
N LYS A 216 -18.58 -13.96 14.39
CA LYS A 216 -19.31 -14.63 13.32
C LYS A 216 -18.47 -15.71 12.65
N PHE A 217 -17.28 -15.34 12.17
CA PHE A 217 -16.38 -16.27 11.48
C PHE A 217 -15.84 -17.35 12.38
N THR A 218 -15.68 -17.11 13.68
CA THR A 218 -15.33 -18.17 14.63
C THR A 218 -16.45 -19.21 14.69
N GLY A 219 -17.72 -18.78 14.79
CA GLY A 219 -18.87 -19.68 14.76
C GLY A 219 -18.96 -20.47 13.45
N ASP A 220 -18.87 -19.78 12.31
CA ASP A 220 -18.88 -20.39 10.98
C ASP A 220 -17.72 -21.39 10.82
N PHE A 221 -16.51 -21.02 11.28
CA PHE A 221 -15.33 -21.87 11.22
C PHE A 221 -15.45 -23.11 12.10
N ILE A 222 -15.97 -22.99 13.32
CA ILE A 222 -16.20 -24.15 14.19
C ILE A 222 -17.20 -25.10 13.53
N SER A 223 -18.30 -24.56 13.01
CA SER A 223 -19.36 -25.37 12.38
C SER A 223 -18.86 -26.15 11.17
N GLU A 224 -17.91 -25.60 10.40
CA GLU A 224 -17.48 -26.19 9.14
C GLU A 224 -16.13 -26.93 9.24
N PHE A 225 -15.18 -26.43 10.02
CA PHE A 225 -13.78 -26.87 10.01
C PHE A 225 -13.31 -27.47 11.35
N CYS A 226 -14.21 -27.69 12.31
CA CYS A 226 -13.94 -28.48 13.50
C CYS A 226 -14.78 -29.77 13.53
N ASP A 227 -14.29 -30.79 14.24
CA ASP A 227 -15.10 -31.95 14.58
C ASP A 227 -15.98 -31.70 15.82
N ARG A 228 -16.72 -32.73 16.24
CA ARG A 228 -17.65 -32.66 17.38
C ARG A 228 -16.95 -32.39 18.72
N ASP A 229 -15.66 -32.72 18.81
CA ASP A 229 -14.84 -32.47 20.01
C ASP A 229 -14.14 -31.10 19.94
N GLY A 230 -14.41 -30.31 18.89
CA GLY A 230 -13.85 -28.98 18.67
C GLY A 230 -12.45 -28.97 18.08
N LYS A 231 -11.92 -30.13 17.65
CA LYS A 231 -10.59 -30.22 17.05
C LYS A 231 -10.63 -29.72 15.60
N ILE A 232 -9.68 -28.86 15.26
CA ILE A 232 -9.54 -28.30 13.92
C ILE A 232 -9.17 -29.40 12.91
N LEU A 233 -10.00 -29.54 11.88
CA LEU A 233 -9.84 -30.47 10.75
C LEU A 233 -8.94 -29.86 9.68
N TRP A 234 -7.63 -29.81 9.96
CA TRP A 234 -6.63 -29.21 9.07
C TRP A 234 -6.63 -29.78 7.65
N GLU A 235 -6.88 -31.08 7.48
CA GLU A 235 -6.99 -31.69 6.16
C GLU A 235 -8.13 -31.09 5.35
N LYS A 236 -9.29 -30.83 5.98
CA LYS A 236 -10.43 -30.18 5.33
C LYS A 236 -10.09 -28.74 4.91
N ILE A 237 -9.39 -28.00 5.76
CA ILE A 237 -8.94 -26.63 5.47
C ILE A 237 -7.99 -26.62 4.26
N VAL A 238 -7.00 -27.50 4.24
CA VAL A 238 -6.02 -27.59 3.15
C VAL A 238 -6.68 -28.03 1.85
N LYS A 239 -7.57 -29.04 1.88
CA LYS A 239 -8.36 -29.45 0.71
C LYS A 239 -9.19 -28.31 0.16
N TYR A 240 -9.84 -27.53 1.03
CA TYR A 240 -10.62 -26.36 0.64
C TYR A 240 -9.75 -25.23 0.06
N ASN A 241 -8.57 -24.98 0.63
CA ASN A 241 -7.67 -23.91 0.22
C ASN A 241 -6.91 -24.21 -1.08
N SER A 242 -6.38 -25.43 -1.20
CA SER A 242 -5.37 -25.80 -2.21
C SER A 242 -5.81 -26.95 -3.13
N GLY A 243 -6.88 -27.68 -2.81
CA GLY A 243 -7.32 -28.82 -3.62
C GLY A 243 -7.92 -28.37 -4.97
N ASN A 244 -7.20 -28.62 -6.06
CA ASN A 244 -7.61 -28.19 -7.40
C ASN A 244 -7.23 -29.16 -8.53
N LEU A 245 -6.66 -30.34 -8.23
CA LEU A 245 -6.23 -31.30 -9.27
C LEU A 245 -7.44 -31.85 -10.04
N THR A 246 -7.47 -31.62 -11.35
CA THR A 246 -8.48 -32.17 -12.26
C THR A 246 -8.01 -33.46 -12.91
N ARG A 247 -8.93 -34.18 -13.58
CA ARG A 247 -8.59 -35.41 -14.32
C ARG A 247 -7.72 -35.12 -15.55
N GLU A 248 -7.91 -33.95 -16.15
CA GLU A 248 -7.08 -33.45 -17.24
C GLU A 248 -5.65 -33.19 -16.74
N ASP A 249 -5.49 -32.50 -15.60
CA ASP A 249 -4.19 -32.27 -14.98
C ASP A 249 -3.46 -33.59 -14.66
N GLU A 250 -4.18 -34.62 -14.19
CA GLU A 250 -3.62 -35.95 -13.90
C GLU A 250 -3.03 -36.66 -15.13
N LYS A 251 -3.50 -36.31 -16.34
CA LYS A 251 -2.99 -36.87 -17.60
C LYS A 251 -1.83 -36.05 -18.16
N GLU A 252 -1.86 -34.73 -17.99
CA GLU A 252 -0.85 -33.81 -18.55
C GLU A 252 0.42 -33.70 -17.68
N LEU A 253 0.30 -33.83 -16.36
CA LEU A 253 1.40 -33.65 -15.41
C LEU A 253 2.14 -34.96 -15.04
N LYS A 254 1.73 -36.09 -15.62
CA LYS A 254 2.43 -37.38 -15.51
C LYS A 254 3.42 -37.57 -16.63
#